data_AF-A0A0Q0B1Y7-F1
#
_entry.id   AF-A0A0Q0B1Y7-F1
#
_cell.length_a   1.000
_cell.length_b   1.000
_cell.length_c   1.000
_cell.angle_alpha   90.00
_cell.angle_beta   90.00
_cell.angle_gamma   90.00
#
_symmetry.space_group_name_H-M   'P 1'
#
loop_
_entity.id
_entity.type
_entity.pdbx_description
1 polymer ?
#
loop_
_entity_poly.entity_id
_entity_poly.type
_entity_poly.pdbx_seq_one_letter_code
_entity_poly.pdbx_strand_id
1 'polypeptide(L)'
;MFFQAHITRIISLALVMFGLSGCSYLSFDRFEDPEVQLLKVQVVKARLTQQDFKLYFEVDNPNDSSLFVRGLNYKIMLNEVVLADGKSSDWFFVDGHSQKTFVVPIRTNLWGTPGTSLNC
;
A
#
# COMPACT_ATOMS: atom_id res chain seq x y z
N MET A 1 -46.46 -18.60 -40.97
CA MET A 1 -45.03 -18.97 -40.84
C MET A 1 -44.08 -17.76 -40.78
N PHE A 2 -44.29 -16.68 -41.56
CA PHE A 2 -43.44 -15.48 -41.51
C PHE A 2 -43.40 -14.76 -40.14
N PHE A 3 -44.54 -14.64 -39.45
CA PHE A 3 -44.64 -13.95 -38.15
C PHE A 3 -43.80 -14.62 -37.04
N GLN A 4 -43.69 -15.95 -37.08
CA GLN A 4 -42.96 -16.74 -36.09
C GLN A 4 -41.44 -16.57 -36.20
N ALA A 5 -40.92 -16.35 -37.41
CA ALA A 5 -39.50 -16.07 -37.66
C ALA A 5 -39.09 -14.65 -37.24
N HIS A 6 -40.02 -13.69 -37.25
CA HIS A 6 -39.78 -12.33 -36.74
C HIS A 6 -39.72 -12.31 -35.22
N ILE A 7 -40.61 -13.05 -34.55
CA ILE A 7 -40.63 -13.16 -33.09
C ILE A 7 -39.33 -13.79 -32.56
N THR A 8 -38.85 -14.88 -33.17
CA THR A 8 -37.60 -15.53 -32.73
C THR A 8 -36.37 -14.64 -32.91
N ARG A 9 -36.31 -13.86 -34.00
CA ARG A 9 -35.24 -12.86 -34.22
C ARG A 9 -35.26 -11.76 -33.17
N ILE A 10 -36.42 -11.19 -32.88
CA ILE A 10 -36.55 -10.12 -31.88
C ILE A 10 -36.16 -10.64 -30.50
N ILE A 11 -36.57 -11.84 -30.11
CA ILE A 11 -36.20 -12.46 -28.83
C ILE A 11 -34.70 -12.69 -28.75
N SER A 12 -34.05 -13.18 -29.82
CA SER A 12 -32.60 -13.37 -29.83
C SER A 12 -31.82 -12.05 -29.69
N LEU A 13 -32.30 -10.98 -30.33
CA LEU A 13 -31.67 -9.66 -30.25
C LEU A 13 -31.82 -9.06 -28.85
N ALA A 14 -33.00 -9.21 -28.24
CA ALA A 14 -33.28 -8.74 -26.89
C ALA A 14 -32.42 -9.47 -25.84
N LEU A 15 -32.24 -10.78 -25.98
CA LEU A 15 -31.38 -11.58 -25.10
C LEU A 15 -29.91 -11.13 -25.16
N VAL A 16 -29.40 -10.87 -26.37
CA VAL A 16 -28.04 -10.35 -26.57
C VAL A 16 -27.89 -8.98 -25.92
N MET A 17 -28.83 -8.06 -26.15
CA MET A 17 -28.78 -6.72 -25.55
C MET A 17 -28.84 -6.76 -24.01
N PHE A 18 -29.62 -7.66 -23.42
CA PHE A 18 -29.63 -7.86 -21.97
C PHE A 18 -28.29 -8.39 -21.44
N GLY A 19 -27.68 -9.35 -22.16
CA GLY A 19 -26.37 -9.90 -21.80
C GLY A 19 -25.24 -8.88 -21.79
N LEU A 20 -25.29 -7.85 -22.65
CA LEU A 20 -24.27 -6.78 -22.67
C LEU A 20 -24.42 -5.75 -21.54
N SER A 21 -25.58 -5.63 -20.90
CA SER A 21 -25.81 -4.66 -19.81
C SER A 21 -25.22 -5.05 -18.45
N GLY A 22 -24.68 -6.28 -18.31
CA GLY A 22 -24.16 -6.78 -17.04
C GLY A 22 -22.79 -6.24 -16.62
N CYS A 23 -21.98 -5.72 -17.55
CA CYS A 23 -20.58 -5.38 -17.27
C CYS A 23 -20.38 -4.07 -16.49
N SER A 24 -21.39 -3.19 -16.42
CA SER A 24 -21.31 -1.94 -15.63
C SER A 24 -21.89 -2.07 -14.22
N TYR A 25 -22.66 -3.13 -13.94
CA TYR A 25 -23.27 -3.37 -12.63
C TYR A 25 -22.38 -4.20 -11.69
N LEU A 26 -21.37 -4.89 -12.24
CA LEU A 26 -20.24 -5.42 -11.49
C LEU A 26 -19.37 -4.23 -11.01
N SER A 27 -19.85 -3.59 -9.96
CA SER A 27 -19.06 -2.62 -9.20
C SER A 27 -17.89 -3.38 -8.61
N PHE A 28 -16.69 -3.13 -9.13
CA PHE A 28 -15.46 -3.57 -8.50
C PHE A 28 -15.43 -3.00 -7.08
N ASP A 29 -15.16 -3.83 -6.08
CA ASP A 29 -15.00 -3.38 -4.70
C ASP A 29 -14.06 -2.17 -4.69
N ARG A 30 -14.51 -1.12 -4.02
CA ARG A 30 -13.76 0.12 -3.91
C ARG A 30 -12.54 -0.20 -3.05
N PHE A 31 -11.39 -0.40 -3.69
CA PHE A 31 -10.13 -0.59 -3.00
C PHE A 31 -9.85 0.65 -2.14
N GLU A 32 -9.72 0.44 -0.84
CA GLU A 32 -9.41 1.47 0.14
C GLU A 32 -7.90 1.48 0.42
N ASP A 33 -7.32 2.67 0.53
CA ASP A 33 -5.88 2.80 0.74
C ASP A 33 -5.50 2.29 2.15
N PRO A 34 -4.44 1.46 2.28
CA PRO A 34 -3.99 0.99 3.57
C PRO A 34 -3.40 2.12 4.42
N GLU A 35 -3.64 2.09 5.72
CA GLU A 35 -3.09 3.07 6.66
C GLU A 35 -1.73 2.59 7.19
N VAL A 36 -0.76 3.51 7.31
CA VAL A 36 0.56 3.20 7.85
C VAL A 36 0.87 4.11 9.02
N GLN A 37 1.08 3.50 10.19
CA GLN A 37 1.33 4.22 11.43
C GLN A 37 2.66 3.86 12.08
N LEU A 38 3.33 4.84 12.68
CA LEU A 38 4.54 4.62 13.47
C LEU A 38 4.16 4.26 14.91
N LEU A 39 4.29 2.99 15.26
CA LEU A 39 3.96 2.48 16.60
C LEU A 39 5.04 2.83 17.64
N LYS A 40 6.31 2.67 17.27
CA LYS A 40 7.41 2.77 18.23
C LYS A 40 8.72 3.16 17.56
N VAL A 41 9.48 3.98 18.29
CA VAL A 41 10.89 4.25 18.03
C VAL A 41 11.72 3.57 19.10
N GLN A 42 12.61 2.66 18.70
CA GLN A 42 13.56 2.02 19.60
C GLN A 42 14.98 2.52 19.31
N VAL A 43 15.63 3.06 20.33
CA VAL A 43 17.07 3.36 20.28
C VAL A 43 17.84 2.06 20.41
N VAL A 44 18.58 1.68 19.36
CA VAL A 44 19.49 0.53 19.42
C VAL A 44 20.85 0.97 19.93
N LYS A 45 21.33 2.12 19.43
CA LYS A 45 22.64 2.66 19.77
C LYS A 45 22.65 4.17 19.62
N ALA A 46 23.13 4.88 20.62
CA ALA A 46 23.37 6.32 20.55
C ALA A 46 24.85 6.60 20.83
N ARG A 47 25.60 6.99 19.79
CA ARG A 47 26.95 7.56 19.91
C ARG A 47 26.88 9.06 19.61
N LEU A 48 27.97 9.77 19.85
CA LEU A 48 28.10 11.20 19.52
C LEU A 48 27.75 11.44 18.04
N THR A 49 28.37 10.71 17.11
CA THR A 49 28.24 10.97 15.66
C THR A 49 27.32 10.01 14.90
N GLN A 50 26.83 8.96 15.55
CA GLN A 50 26.02 7.94 14.88
C GLN A 50 24.94 7.43 15.83
N GLN A 51 23.70 7.49 15.38
CA GLN A 51 22.57 6.94 16.10
C GLN A 51 21.89 5.89 15.23
N ASP A 52 21.71 4.69 15.80
CA ASP A 52 21.01 3.60 15.17
C ASP A 52 19.66 3.44 15.88
N PHE A 53 18.58 3.52 15.11
CA PHE A 53 17.21 3.33 15.60
C PHE A 53 16.51 2.19 14.84
N LYS A 54 15.50 1.62 15.48
CA LYS A 54 14.50 0.77 14.84
C LYS A 54 13.15 1.47 14.92
N LEU A 55 12.55 1.69 13.76
CA LEU A 55 11.19 2.19 13.64
C LEU A 55 10.25 1.02 13.41
N TYR A 56 9.21 0.93 14.24
CA TYR A 56 8.16 -0.07 14.13
C TYR A 56 6.96 0.59 13.49
N PHE A 57 6.68 0.19 12.26
CA PHE A 57 5.52 0.65 11.52
C PHE A 57 4.48 -0.46 11.49
N GLU A 58 3.22 -0.09 11.55
CA GLU A 58 2.09 -1.00 11.34
C GLU A 58 1.35 -0.58 10.08
N VAL A 59 1.08 -1.57 9.24
CA VAL A 59 0.26 -1.43 8.05
C VAL A 59 -1.08 -2.07 8.36
N ASP A 60 -2.16 -1.29 8.29
CA ASP A 60 -3.53 -1.75 8.37
C ASP A 60 -4.11 -1.92 6.97
N ASN A 61 -4.62 -3.12 6.66
CA ASN A 61 -5.25 -3.42 5.38
C ASN A 61 -6.78 -3.46 5.56
N PRO A 62 -7.51 -2.38 5.21
CA PRO A 62 -8.96 -2.33 5.36
C PRO A 62 -9.70 -3.18 4.31
N ASN A 63 -9.00 -3.72 3.31
CA ASN A 63 -9.61 -4.49 2.22
C ASN A 63 -9.73 -5.97 2.59
N ASP A 64 -10.69 -6.66 1.98
CA ASP A 64 -10.83 -8.13 2.06
C ASP A 64 -9.68 -8.90 1.39
N SER A 65 -9.04 -8.29 0.39
CA SER A 65 -7.95 -8.91 -0.37
C SER A 65 -6.60 -8.72 0.31
N SER A 66 -5.71 -9.71 0.18
CA SER A 66 -4.33 -9.59 0.68
C SER A 66 -3.56 -8.49 -0.06
N LEU A 67 -2.94 -7.61 0.70
CA LEU A 67 -2.09 -6.53 0.22
C LEU A 67 -0.64 -7.02 0.07
N PHE A 68 -0.11 -6.98 -1.15
CA PHE A 68 1.30 -7.24 -1.42
C PHE A 68 2.14 -5.96 -1.31
N VAL A 69 2.88 -5.82 -0.21
CA VAL A 69 3.79 -4.69 0.01
C VAL A 69 5.15 -5.05 -0.58
N ARG A 70 5.60 -4.26 -1.56
CA ARG A 70 6.89 -4.47 -2.26
C ARG A 70 8.07 -3.78 -1.57
N GLY A 71 7.78 -2.83 -0.70
CA GLY A 71 8.78 -2.01 -0.04
C GLY A 71 8.19 -0.69 0.44
N LEU A 72 8.95 0.01 1.27
CA LEU A 72 8.56 1.28 1.87
C LEU A 72 9.56 2.35 1.47
N ASN A 73 9.08 3.45 0.90
CA ASN A 73 9.86 4.69 0.80
C ASN A 73 9.55 5.53 2.04
N TYR A 74 10.57 6.02 2.74
CA TYR A 74 10.37 6.77 3.96
C TYR A 74 11.28 8.00 4.02
N LYS A 75 10.74 9.07 4.58
CA LYS A 75 11.46 10.29 4.91
C LYS A 75 11.16 10.63 6.36
N ILE A 76 12.20 10.68 7.17
CA ILE A 76 12.12 10.95 8.60
C ILE A 76 12.68 12.34 8.83
N MET A 77 11.86 13.18 9.46
CA MET A 77 12.18 14.58 9.71
C MET A 77 12.11 14.86 11.20
N LEU A 78 13.02 15.69 11.69
CA LEU A 78 12.96 16.30 13.00
C LEU A 78 12.87 17.81 12.79
N ASN A 79 11.70 18.37 13.06
CA ASN A 79 11.34 19.73 12.64
C ASN A 79 11.58 19.89 11.12
N GLU A 80 12.36 20.88 10.69
CA GLU A 80 12.68 21.08 9.26
C GLU A 80 13.90 20.26 8.79
N VAL A 81 14.53 19.45 9.64
CA VAL A 81 15.75 18.70 9.31
C VAL A 81 15.42 17.27 8.90
N VAL A 82 15.81 16.88 7.69
CA VAL A 82 15.73 15.49 7.25
C VAL A 82 16.81 14.67 7.97
N LEU A 83 16.40 13.73 8.79
CA LEU A 83 17.28 12.82 9.52
C LEU A 83 17.65 11.58 8.69
N ALA A 84 16.71 11.09 7.88
CA ALA A 84 16.91 9.95 6.97
C ALA A 84 15.90 10.00 5.81
N ASP A 85 16.35 9.60 4.63
CA ASP A 85 15.54 9.43 3.42
C ASP A 85 16.04 8.15 2.73
N GLY A 86 15.15 7.19 2.51
CA GLY A 86 15.54 5.89 2.02
C GLY A 86 14.39 5.00 1.60
N LYS A 87 14.76 3.78 1.22
CA LYS A 87 13.83 2.73 0.78
C LYS A 87 14.17 1.42 1.46
N SER A 88 13.19 0.77 2.06
CA SER A 88 13.25 -0.66 2.40
C SER A 88 12.59 -1.46 1.28
N SER A 89 13.25 -2.52 0.82
CA SER A 89 12.77 -3.42 -0.23
C SER A 89 12.30 -4.77 0.31
N ASP A 90 12.02 -4.86 1.61
CA ASP A 90 11.49 -6.08 2.22
C ASP A 90 10.05 -6.26 1.77
N TRP A 91 9.81 -7.29 0.97
CA TRP A 91 8.48 -7.62 0.50
C TRP A 91 7.74 -8.47 1.53
N PHE A 92 6.45 -8.20 1.70
CA PHE A 92 5.59 -8.96 2.61
C PHE A 92 4.12 -8.83 2.21
N PHE A 93 3.32 -9.78 2.69
CA PHE A 93 1.87 -9.75 2.56
C PHE A 93 1.23 -9.28 3.88
N VAL A 94 0.16 -8.50 3.77
CA VAL A 94 -0.79 -8.21 4.84
C VAL A 94 -2.11 -8.85 4.43
N ASP A 95 -2.67 -9.71 5.28
CA ASP A 95 -3.94 -10.37 4.98
C ASP A 95 -5.10 -9.37 4.95
N GLY A 96 -6.24 -9.78 4.41
CA GLY A 96 -7.42 -8.93 4.40
C GLY A 96 -7.92 -8.63 5.81
N HIS A 97 -8.38 -7.39 6.05
CA HIS A 97 -8.86 -6.92 7.35
C HIS A 97 -7.88 -7.20 8.51
N SER A 98 -6.58 -7.06 8.25
CA SER A 98 -5.53 -7.42 9.19
C SER A 98 -4.44 -6.36 9.24
N GLN A 99 -3.72 -6.35 10.36
CA GLN A 99 -2.56 -5.49 10.58
C GLN A 99 -1.27 -6.29 10.55
N LYS A 100 -0.20 -5.66 10.08
CA LYS A 100 1.15 -6.23 10.18
C LYS A 100 2.18 -5.20 10.55
N THR A 101 2.96 -5.53 11.57
CA THR A 101 4.11 -4.72 11.98
C THR A 101 5.33 -5.09 11.14
N PHE A 102 6.04 -4.07 10.64
CA PHE A 102 7.34 -4.21 10.00
C PHE A 102 8.35 -3.23 10.61
N VAL A 103 9.63 -3.61 10.57
CA VAL A 103 10.68 -2.87 11.28
C VAL A 103 11.67 -2.30 10.26
N VAL A 104 11.88 -0.98 10.32
CA VAL A 104 12.86 -0.29 9.49
C VAL A 104 14.06 0.10 10.37
N PRO A 105 15.24 -0.51 10.15
CA PRO A 105 16.46 -0.04 10.78
C PRO A 105 16.90 1.25 10.09
N ILE A 106 17.12 2.30 10.87
CA ILE A 106 17.64 3.58 10.36
C ILE A 106 18.94 3.93 11.07
N ARG A 107 19.84 4.55 10.31
CA ARG A 107 21.07 5.13 10.82
C ARG A 107 21.07 6.61 10.50
N THR A 108 21.31 7.43 11.51
CA THR A 108 21.34 8.89 11.37
C THR A 108 22.61 9.45 12.01
N ASN A 109 22.94 10.68 11.64
CA ASN A 109 23.92 11.49 12.36
C ASN A 109 23.23 12.78 12.80
N LEU A 110 22.79 12.83 14.06
CA LEU A 110 22.13 13.99 14.66
C LEU A 110 23.09 15.16 14.91
N TRP A 111 24.40 14.97 14.71
CA TRP A 111 25.46 15.93 15.03
C TRP A 111 26.16 16.47 13.77
N GLY A 112 25.81 15.95 12.59
CA GLY A 112 26.29 16.38 11.30
C GLY A 112 25.30 17.31 10.61
N THR A 113 25.83 18.30 9.90
CA THR A 113 25.13 19.26 9.04
C THR A 113 24.02 18.64 8.16
N PRO A 114 23.01 19.43 7.74
CA PRO A 114 21.89 18.92 6.95
C PRO A 114 22.36 18.28 5.63
N GLY A 115 21.93 17.05 5.34
CA GLY A 115 21.77 16.62 3.95
C GLY A 115 22.68 15.54 3.37
N THR A 116 23.21 14.58 4.13
CA THR A 116 23.85 13.40 3.50
C THR A 116 23.30 12.08 4.05
N SER A 117 22.31 11.56 3.32
CA SER A 117 21.97 10.14 3.34
C SER A 117 23.20 9.35 2.91
N LEU A 118 23.83 8.65 3.86
CA LEU A 118 24.80 7.60 3.55
C LEU A 118 23.98 6.37 3.18
N ASN A 119 23.67 6.26 1.88
CA ASN A 119 23.20 5.03 1.27
C ASN A 119 24.19 3.90 1.59
N CYS A 120 23.69 2.80 2.13
CA CYS A 120 24.34 1.50 2.04
C CYS A 120 23.87 0.79 0.76
#